data_AF-A0A661K532-F1
#
_entry.id   AF-A0A661K532-F1
#
_cell.length_a   1.000
_cell.length_b   1.000
_cell.length_c   1.000
_cell.angle_alpha   90.00
_cell.angle_beta   90.00
_cell.angle_gamma   90.00
#
_symmetry.space_group_name_H-M   'P 1'
#
loop_
_entity.id
_entity.type
_entity.pdbx_description
1 polymer ?
#
loop_
_entity_poly.entity_id
_entity_poly.type
_entity_poly.pdbx_seq_one_letter_code
_entity_poly.pdbx_strand_id
1 'polypeptide(L)'
;MVEAEGKKLDFLPESAIESEVLETFPYEGVKQLIHYRTEEFSAVCPFSGLPDIARVDIHYIPKDRCLELKSLKYYFVSYRNVGIYQEHAT
;
A
#
# COMPACT_ATOMS: atom_id res chain seq x y z
N MET A 1 18.04 0.14 -29.60
CA MET A 1 17.68 0.14 -28.18
C MET A 1 16.38 0.91 -28.09
N VAL A 2 15.34 0.37 -27.44
CA VAL A 2 14.07 1.10 -27.32
C VAL A 2 14.30 2.18 -26.28
N GLU A 3 14.73 3.36 -26.73
CA GLU A 3 14.73 4.56 -25.90
C GLU A 3 13.26 4.93 -25.71
N ALA A 4 12.75 4.73 -24.50
CA ALA A 4 11.46 5.28 -24.10
C ALA A 4 11.63 6.79 -23.89
N GLU A 5 11.86 7.53 -24.99
CA GLU A 5 11.89 8.98 -24.94
C GLU A 5 10.49 9.51 -24.62
N GLY A 6 10.35 10.10 -23.43
CA GLY A 6 9.67 11.39 -23.33
C GLY A 6 8.27 11.45 -22.69
N LYS A 7 7.67 10.36 -22.21
CA LYS A 7 6.39 10.45 -21.49
C LYS A 7 6.53 10.12 -20.01
N LYS A 8 6.58 11.17 -19.20
CA LYS A 8 6.37 11.11 -17.75
C LYS A 8 4.91 11.42 -17.45
N LEU A 9 4.24 10.56 -16.69
CA LEU A 9 2.92 10.83 -16.17
C LEU A 9 3.04 11.59 -14.84
N ASP A 10 2.12 12.51 -14.58
CA ASP A 10 2.06 13.22 -13.31
C ASP A 10 1.67 12.27 -12.18
N PHE A 11 2.23 12.53 -10.99
CA PHE A 11 1.98 11.74 -9.79
C PHE A 11 2.12 12.61 -8.53
N LEU A 12 1.58 12.09 -7.44
CA LEU A 12 1.60 12.72 -6.13
C LEU A 12 2.89 12.40 -5.37
N PRO A 13 3.35 13.28 -4.48
CA PRO A 13 4.46 12.99 -3.58
C PRO A 13 4.05 11.98 -2.50
N GLU A 14 5.03 11.36 -1.84
CA GLU A 14 4.82 10.43 -0.72
C GLU A 14 4.00 11.05 0.43
N SER A 15 4.03 12.38 0.61
CA SER A 15 3.23 13.08 1.62
C SER A 15 1.72 13.05 1.37
N ALA A 16 1.27 12.54 0.22
CA ALA A 16 -0.15 12.34 -0.09
C ALA A 16 -0.68 10.97 0.41
N ILE A 17 0.18 10.11 0.97
CA ILE A 17 -0.24 8.84 1.58
C ILE A 17 -1.02 9.15 2.87
N GLU A 18 -2.25 8.65 2.94
CA GLU A 18 -3.18 8.92 4.05
C GLU A 18 -3.08 7.82 5.12
N SER A 19 -1.99 7.79 5.89
CA SER A 19 -1.77 6.78 6.95
C SER A 19 -2.79 6.84 8.09
N GLU A 20 -3.37 8.01 8.31
CA GLU A 20 -4.34 8.33 9.36
C GLU A 20 -5.70 7.67 9.15
N VAL A 21 -6.00 7.18 7.94
CA VAL A 21 -7.24 6.44 7.66
C VAL A 21 -7.23 5.05 8.28
N LEU A 22 -6.07 4.54 8.70
CA LEU A 22 -5.93 3.21 9.28
C LEU A 22 -6.66 3.13 10.63
N GLU A 23 -7.62 2.21 10.70
CA GLU A 23 -8.40 1.93 11.89
C GLU A 23 -8.06 0.54 12.44
N THR A 24 -8.31 0.37 13.73
CA THR A 24 -8.17 -0.92 14.40
C THR A 24 -9.37 -1.16 15.29
N PHE A 25 -9.69 -2.42 15.56
CA PHE A 25 -10.75 -2.82 16.48
C PHE A 25 -10.19 -3.72 17.59
N PRO A 26 -10.81 -3.78 18.79
CA PRO A 26 -10.37 -4.65 19.87
C PRO A 26 -10.29 -6.11 19.45
N TYR A 27 -9.27 -6.82 19.90
CA TYR A 27 -9.05 -8.24 19.63
C TYR A 27 -8.90 -9.02 20.94
N GLU A 28 -9.88 -9.89 21.20
CA GLU A 28 -9.94 -10.75 22.40
C GLU A 28 -9.66 -12.23 22.07
N GLY A 29 -9.21 -12.51 20.84
CA GLY A 29 -8.95 -13.87 20.39
C GLY A 29 -7.66 -14.47 20.95
N VAL A 30 -7.50 -15.77 20.74
CA VAL A 30 -6.25 -16.47 21.08
C VAL A 30 -5.09 -16.00 20.21
N LYS A 31 -3.86 -16.09 20.72
CA LYS A 31 -2.65 -15.79 19.97
C LYS A 31 -2.60 -16.63 18.69
N GLN A 32 -2.77 -15.97 17.55
CA GLN A 32 -2.75 -16.59 16.23
C GLN A 32 -2.10 -15.66 15.20
N LEU A 33 -1.54 -16.26 14.15
CA LEU A 33 -1.02 -15.51 13.02
C LEU A 33 -2.19 -15.10 12.12
N ILE A 34 -2.37 -13.80 11.92
CA ILE A 34 -3.22 -13.27 10.86
C ILE A 34 -2.38 -13.13 9.60
N HIS A 35 -2.82 -13.80 8.54
CA HIS A 35 -2.27 -13.66 7.20
C HIS A 35 -3.33 -13.04 6.29
N TYR A 36 -3.05 -11.83 5.82
CA TYR A 36 -3.88 -11.15 4.83
C TYR A 36 -3.10 -11.02 3.52
N ARG A 37 -3.73 -11.40 2.41
CA ARG A 37 -3.16 -11.34 1.06
C ARG A 37 -4.10 -10.57 0.15
N THR A 38 -3.54 -9.66 -0.64
CA THR A 38 -4.31 -8.88 -1.61
C THR A 38 -3.48 -8.50 -2.82
N GLU A 39 -4.15 -8.26 -3.94
CA GLU A 39 -3.59 -7.70 -5.19
C GLU A 39 -4.11 -6.28 -5.46
N GLU A 40 -4.71 -5.65 -4.44
CA GLU A 40 -5.33 -4.33 -4.53
C GLU A 40 -4.32 -3.18 -4.38
N PHE A 41 -3.05 -3.47 -4.10
CA PHE A 41 -2.01 -2.44 -3.99
C PHE A 41 -1.51 -2.01 -5.37
N SER A 42 -1.45 -0.70 -5.57
CA SER A 42 -0.81 -0.09 -6.72
C SER A 42 -0.21 1.25 -6.32
N ALA A 43 0.94 1.56 -6.89
CA ALA A 43 1.57 2.87 -6.86
C ALA A 43 2.05 3.21 -8.27
N VAL A 44 2.82 4.30 -8.42
CA VAL A 44 3.46 4.61 -9.69
C VAL A 44 4.97 4.78 -9.54
N CYS A 45 5.69 4.46 -10.62
CA CYS A 45 7.14 4.59 -10.67
C CYS A 45 7.54 6.08 -10.53
N PRO A 46 8.44 6.46 -9.61
CA PRO A 46 8.82 7.86 -9.39
C PRO A 46 9.63 8.46 -10.57
N PHE A 47 10.07 7.64 -11.52
CA PHE A 47 10.78 8.10 -12.72
C PHE A 47 9.83 8.38 -13.89
N SER A 48 8.84 7.49 -14.11
CA SER A 48 7.99 7.50 -15.31
C SER A 48 6.51 7.81 -15.05
N GLY A 49 6.03 7.61 -13.82
CA GLY A 49 4.61 7.65 -13.46
C GLY A 49 3.80 6.46 -14.00
N LEU A 50 4.46 5.42 -14.54
CA LEU A 50 3.78 4.19 -14.93
C LEU A 50 3.33 3.39 -13.70
N PRO A 51 2.21 2.66 -13.78
CA PRO A 51 1.68 1.91 -12.66
C PRO A 51 2.59 0.74 -12.32
N ASP A 52 2.90 0.64 -11.04
CA ASP A 52 3.44 -0.55 -10.42
C ASP A 52 2.30 -1.23 -9.64
N ILE A 53 2.15 -2.55 -9.84
CA ILE A 53 1.12 -3.36 -9.19
C ILE A 53 1.84 -4.47 -8.44
N ALA A 54 1.48 -4.67 -7.18
CA ALA A 54 2.10 -5.68 -6.35
C ALA A 54 1.05 -6.53 -5.62
N ARG A 55 1.44 -7.77 -5.33
CA ARG A 55 0.74 -8.57 -4.33
C ARG A 55 1.34 -8.27 -2.97
N VAL A 56 0.48 -7.90 -2.02
CA VAL A 56 0.87 -7.64 -0.64
C VAL A 56 0.51 -8.83 0.22
N ASP A 57 1.49 -9.34 0.97
CA ASP A 57 1.32 -10.38 1.97
C ASP A 57 1.64 -9.80 3.35
N ILE A 58 0.61 -9.53 4.16
CA ILE A 58 0.74 -9.02 5.53
C ILE A 58 0.64 -10.18 6.52
N HIS A 59 1.63 -10.30 7.39
CA HIS A 59 1.68 -11.29 8.46
C HIS A 59 1.85 -10.58 9.80
N TYR A 60 0.90 -10.75 10.72
CA TYR A 60 1.03 -10.19 12.07
C TYR A 60 0.31 -11.04 13.10
N ILE A 61 0.77 -10.96 14.35
CA ILE A 61 0.08 -11.53 15.51
C ILE A 61 -0.52 -10.34 16.27
N PRO A 62 -1.85 -10.16 16.30
CA PRO A 62 -2.47 -9.09 17.07
C PRO A 62 -2.17 -9.26 18.56
N LYS A 63 -1.95 -8.14 19.26
CA LYS A 63 -1.82 -8.13 20.72
C LYS A 63 -3.19 -7.97 21.37
N ASP A 64 -3.76 -6.78 21.26
CA ASP A 64 -5.05 -6.35 21.84
C ASP A 64 -5.98 -5.73 20.79
N ARG A 65 -5.47 -5.51 19.57
CA ARG A 65 -6.22 -4.93 18.46
C ARG A 65 -5.88 -5.60 17.14
N CYS A 66 -6.86 -5.64 16.25
CA CYS A 66 -6.73 -6.08 14.86
C CYS A 66 -6.90 -4.92 13.90
N LEU A 67 -6.22 -5.00 12.76
CA LEU A 67 -6.33 -4.05 11.66
C LEU A 67 -7.69 -4.20 10.96
N GLU A 68 -8.40 -3.09 10.77
CA GLU A 68 -9.69 -3.07 10.10
C GLU A 68 -9.49 -3.09 8.57
N LEU A 69 -10.06 -4.08 7.87
CA LEU A 69 -9.73 -4.34 6.47
C LEU A 69 -10.22 -3.26 5.50
N LYS A 70 -11.33 -2.57 5.78
CA LYS A 70 -11.81 -1.47 4.92
C LYS A 70 -10.89 -0.26 5.02
N SER A 71 -10.40 0.07 6.21
CA SER A 71 -9.41 1.13 6.45
C SER A 71 -8.09 0.83 5.74
N LEU A 72 -7.65 -0.43 5.77
CA LEU A 72 -6.47 -0.90 5.05
C LEU A 72 -6.64 -0.74 3.52
N LYS A 73 -7.84 -0.99 2.99
CA LYS A 73 -8.12 -0.74 1.56
C LYS A 73 -8.02 0.73 1.21
N TYR A 74 -8.55 1.63 2.04
CA TYR A 74 -8.40 3.07 1.82
C TYR A 74 -6.93 3.49 1.88
N TYR A 75 -6.16 2.93 2.82
CA TYR A 75 -4.72 3.14 2.88
C TYR A 75 -4.04 2.71 1.58
N PHE A 76 -4.29 1.51 1.04
CA PHE A 76 -3.76 1.10 -0.26
C PHE A 76 -4.20 1.98 -1.43
N VAL A 77 -5.45 2.44 -1.44
CA VAL A 77 -5.94 3.34 -2.49
C VAL A 77 -5.21 4.68 -2.46
N SER A 78 -4.77 5.17 -1.29
CA SER A 78 -3.99 6.41 -1.19
C SER A 78 -2.65 6.36 -1.95
N TYR A 79 -2.09 5.16 -2.16
CA TYR A 79 -0.85 4.97 -2.93
C TYR A 79 -1.04 5.07 -4.45
N ARG A 80 -2.28 4.94 -4.96
CA ARG A 80 -2.56 4.65 -6.38
C ARG A 80 -1.90 5.62 -7.37
N ASN A 81 -1.73 6.87 -6.98
CA ASN A 81 -1.10 7.91 -7.80
C ASN A 81 0.19 8.45 -7.18
N VAL A 82 0.73 7.82 -6.14
CA VAL A 82 1.95 8.27 -5.45
C VAL A 82 3.18 7.69 -6.14
N GLY A 83 4.11 8.57 -6.51
CA GLY A 83 5.41 8.20 -7.04
C GLY A 83 6.34 7.74 -5.93
N ILE A 84 6.58 6.44 -5.79
CA ILE A 84 7.36 5.86 -4.69
C ILE A 84 8.17 4.66 -5.15
N TYR A 85 9.36 4.47 -4.58
CA TYR A 85 10.14 3.25 -4.75
C TYR A 85 9.42 2.08 -4.06
N GLN A 86 9.31 0.92 -4.71
CA GLN A 86 8.63 -0.25 -4.11
C GLN A 86 9.27 -0.66 -2.78
N GLU A 87 10.58 -0.47 -2.66
CA GLU A 87 11.37 -0.71 -1.45
C GLU A 87 11.00 0.23 -0.30
N HIS A 88 10.53 1.45 -0.60
CA HIS A 88 10.04 2.40 0.41
C HIS A 88 8.59 2.15 0.79
N ALA A 89 7.83 1.44 -0.06
CA ALA A 89 6.42 1.10 0.17
C ALA A 89 6.22 -0.19 1.00
N THR A 90 7.30 -0.85 1.43
CA THR A 90 7.31 -2.11 2.21
C THR A 90 7.70 -1.85 3.65
#